data_AF-A0A425DFN8-F1
#
_entry.id   AF-A0A425DFN8-F1
#
_cell.length_a   1.000
_cell.length_b   1.000
_cell.length_c   1.000
_cell.angle_alpha   90.00
_cell.angle_beta   90.00
_cell.angle_gamma   90.00
#
_symmetry.space_group_name_H-M   'P 1'
#
loop_
_entity.id
_entity.type
_entity.pdbx_description
1 polymer ?
#
loop_
_entity_poly.entity_id
_entity_poly.type
_entity_poly.pdbx_seq_one_letter_code
_entity_poly.pdbx_strand_id
1 'polypeptide(L)' 'MTLQSCLLETIRVAGDNTYKIPHLRKQRQARLGILPRNLICPTEDYRDGTAKLSAIDAVAYERAMETELDELRTADELT' A
#
# COMPACT_ATOMS: atom_id res chain seq x y z
N MET A 1 -14.51 6.92 4.92
CA MET A 1 -13.86 7.79 3.91
C MET A 1 -12.40 8.13 4.16
N THR A 2 -11.92 8.30 5.41
CA THR A 2 -10.48 8.54 5.66
C THR A 2 -9.63 7.34 5.27
N LEU A 3 -10.07 6.12 5.59
CA LEU A 3 -9.40 4.89 5.17
C LEU A 3 -9.32 4.73 3.64
N GLN A 4 -10.39 5.05 2.91
CA GLN A 4 -10.34 5.00 1.44
C GLN A 4 -9.36 6.04 0.87
N SER A 5 -9.22 7.21 1.50
CA SER A 5 -8.18 8.17 1.13
C SER A 5 -6.77 7.63 1.42
N CYS A 6 -6.58 6.94 2.54
CA CYS A 6 -5.31 6.25 2.84
C CYS A 6 -4.94 5.28 1.71
N LEU A 7 -5.86 4.38 1.35
CA LEU A 7 -5.62 3.33 0.35
C LEU A 7 -5.27 3.91 -1.02
N LEU A 8 -5.96 4.98 -1.44
CA LEU A 8 -5.65 5.66 -2.70
C LEU A 8 -4.25 6.28 -2.68
N GLU A 9 -3.87 6.90 -1.56
CA GLU A 9 -2.55 7.52 -1.46
C GLU A 9 -1.45 6.45 -1.45
N THR A 10 -1.63 5.35 -0.72
CA THR A 10 -0.71 4.19 -0.73
C THR A 10 -0.49 3.66 -2.14
N ILE A 11 -1.54 3.56 -2.96
CA ILE A 11 -1.42 3.15 -4.37
C ILE A 11 -0.56 4.15 -5.16
N ARG A 12 -0.80 5.45 -4.99
CA ARG A 12 -0.06 6.51 -5.69
C ARG A 12 1.42 6.53 -5.36
N VAL A 13 1.76 6.42 -4.08
CA VAL A 13 3.15 6.47 -3.61
C VAL A 13 3.87 5.12 -3.67
N ALA A 14 3.22 4.08 -4.21
CA ALA A 14 3.77 2.73 -4.34
C ALA A 14 4.13 2.04 -3.01
N GLY A 15 3.32 2.29 -1.97
CA GLY A 15 3.54 1.74 -0.63
C GLY A 15 3.99 2.79 0.39
N ASP A 16 4.55 2.31 1.50
CA ASP A 16 4.93 3.09 2.69
C ASP A 16 3.74 3.69 3.48
N ASN A 17 3.96 3.98 4.76
CA ASN A 17 2.99 4.59 5.69
C ASN A 17 3.23 6.09 5.89
N THR A 18 4.22 6.67 5.20
CA THR A 18 4.64 8.07 5.37
C THR A 18 3.87 9.03 4.47
N TYR A 19 2.55 8.84 4.32
CA TYR A 19 1.72 9.68 3.47
C TYR A 19 0.89 10.71 4.26
N LYS A 20 0.79 11.93 3.72
CA LYS A 20 -0.07 12.99 4.28
C LYS A 20 -1.48 12.86 3.70
N ILE A 21 -2.41 12.30 4.46
CA ILE A 21 -3.81 12.20 4.02
C ILE A 21 -4.45 13.59 4.04
N PRO A 22 -4.92 14.12 2.89
CA PRO A 22 -5.65 15.37 2.89
C PRO A 22 -6.96 15.22 3.69
N HIS A 23 -7.25 16.18 4.56
CA HIS A 23 -8.48 16.15 5.34
C HIS A 23 -9.68 16.37 4.41
N LEU A 24 -10.49 15.33 4.16
CA LEU A 24 -11.64 15.33 3.22
C LEU A 24 -12.76 16.33 3.60
N ARG A 25 -12.67 17.00 4.75
CA ARG A 25 -13.68 17.94 5.27
C ARG A 25 -15.09 17.31 5.26
N LYS A 26 -15.20 16.05 5.72
CA LYS A 26 -16.44 15.23 5.66
C LYS A 26 -17.69 15.97 6.17
N GLN A 27 -17.58 16.65 7.31
CA GLN A 27 -18.69 17.43 7.88
C GLN A 27 -19.16 18.55 6.95
N ARG A 28 -18.23 19.27 6.29
CA ARG A 28 -18.58 20.31 5.32
C ARG A 28 -19.23 19.71 4.08
N GLN A 29 -18.70 18.62 3.54
CA GLN A 29 -19.28 17.96 2.37
C GLN A 29 -20.67 17.37 2.66
N ALA A 30 -20.88 16.79 3.84
CA ALA A 30 -22.17 16.26 4.26
C ALA A 30 -23.22 17.38 4.34
N ARG A 31 -22.85 18.52 4.94
CA ARG A 31 -23.73 19.70 5.01
C ARG A 31 -24.10 20.26 3.63
N LEU A 32 -23.21 20.13 2.65
CA LEU A 32 -23.45 20.53 1.27
C LEU A 32 -24.18 19.45 0.44
N GLY A 33 -24.48 18.27 1.00
CA GLY A 33 -25.13 17.17 0.27
C GLY A 33 -24.25 16.49 -0.78
N ILE A 34 -22.95 16.76 -0.80
CA ILE A 34 -22.00 16.27 -1.82
C ILE A 34 -20.98 15.27 -1.26
N LEU A 35 -21.20 14.75 -0.04
CA LEU A 35 -20.32 13.74 0.54
C LEU A 35 -20.52 12.42 -0.23
N PRO A 36 -19.52 11.93 -0.97
CA PRO A 36 -19.67 10.67 -1.67
C PRO A 36 -19.68 9.49 -0.68
N ARG A 37 -20.41 8.42 -1.04
CA ARG A 37 -20.40 7.17 -0.30
C ARG A 37 -19.04 6.48 -0.35
N ASN A 38 -18.37 6.54 -1.51
CA ASN A 38 -17.07 5.95 -1.79
C ASN A 38 -16.20 6.92 -2.59
N LEU A 39 -14.87 6.84 -2.42
CA LEU A 39 -13.94 7.53 -3.30
C LEU A 39 -13.76 6.72 -4.58
N ILE A 40 -13.50 7.43 -5.66
CA ILE A 40 -13.18 6.83 -6.95
C ILE A 40 -11.67 6.68 -7.00
N CYS A 41 -11.20 5.47 -7.30
CA CYS A 41 -9.81 5.23 -7.70
C CYS A 41 -9.66 5.59 -9.18
N PRO A 42 -8.80 6.54 -9.55
CA PRO A 42 -8.49 6.80 -10.95
C PRO A 42 -7.94 5.53 -11.64
N THR A 43 -8.33 5.31 -12.89
CA THR A 43 -7.90 4.12 -13.64
C THR A 43 -6.39 4.02 -13.78
N GLU A 44 -5.71 5.15 -13.96
CA GLU A 44 -4.25 5.20 -14.08
C GLU A 44 -3.57 4.84 -12.75
N ASP A 45 -4.02 5.40 -11.61
CA ASP A 45 -3.54 5.04 -10.27
C ASP A 45 -3.68 3.51 -10.04
N TYR A 46 -4.82 2.93 -10.42
CA TYR A 46 -5.06 1.49 -10.31
C TYR A 46 -4.12 0.66 -11.19
N ARG A 47 -3.95 1.06 -12.45
CA ARG A 47 -3.07 0.37 -13.41
C ARG A 47 -1.62 0.41 -12.94
N ASP A 48 -1.14 1.59 -12.54
CA ASP A 48 0.22 1.79 -12.05
C ASP A 48 0.48 0.97 -10.78
N GLY A 49 -0.45 1.01 -9.83
CA GLY A 49 -0.37 0.20 -8.62
C GLY A 49 -0.32 -1.30 -8.93
N THR A 50 -1.18 -1.77 -9.84
CA THR A 50 -1.23 -3.18 -10.25
C THR A 50 0.05 -3.60 -10.97
N ALA A 51 0.57 -2.77 -11.88
CA ALA A 51 1.81 -3.03 -12.60
C ALA A 51 3.00 -3.14 -11.62
N LYS A 52 3.12 -2.20 -10.68
CA LYS A 52 4.16 -2.24 -9.64
C LYS A 52 4.06 -3.48 -8.76
N LEU A 53 2.85 -3.86 -8.33
CA LEU A 53 2.64 -5.08 -7.55
C LEU A 53 2.98 -6.35 -8.35
N SER A 54 2.63 -6.39 -9.64
CA SER A 54 2.95 -7.53 -10.51
C SER A 54 4.44 -7.66 -10.85
N ALA A 55 5.18 -6.56 -10.75
CA ALA A 55 6.63 -6.55 -10.97
C ALA A 55 7.42 -7.12 -9.77
N ILE A 56 6.77 -7.28 -8.61
CA ILE A 56 7.38 -7.95 -7.46
C ILE A 56 7.38 -9.45 -7.77
N ASP A 57 8.57 -10.01 -7.98
CA ASP A 57 8.77 -11.44 -8.09
C ASP A 57 8.66 -12.08 -6.70
N ALA A 58 7.44 -12.51 -6.37
CA ALA A 58 7.15 -13.18 -5.11
C ALA A 58 8.05 -14.42 -4.89
N VAL A 59 8.41 -15.13 -5.97
CA VAL A 59 9.26 -16.33 -5.89
C VAL A 59 10.70 -15.96 -5.57
N ALA A 60 11.24 -14.90 -6.19
CA ALA A 60 12.56 -14.39 -5.85
C ALA A 60 12.61 -13.88 -4.40
N TYR A 61 11.55 -13.20 -3.96
CA TYR A 61 11.44 -12.71 -2.58
C TYR A 61 11.38 -13.86 -1.57
N GLU A 62 10.54 -14.88 -1.81
CA GLU A 62 10.43 -16.07 -0.94
C GLU A 62 11.78 -16.79 -0.84
N ARG A 63 12.48 -17.00 -1.96
CA ARG A 63 13.81 -17.63 -1.96
C ARG A 63 14.85 -16.82 -1.20
N ALA A 64 14.84 -15.49 -1.35
CA ALA A 64 15.74 -14.62 -0.61
C ALA A 64 15.46 -14.74 0.90
N MET A 65 14.18 -14.76 1.29
CA MET A 65 13.80 -14.90 2.69
C MET A 65 14.18 -16.26 3.28
N GLU A 66 14.03 -17.35 2.52
CA GLU A 66 14.51 -18.68 2.91
C GLU A 66 16.02 -18.71 3.12
N THR A 67 16.78 -18.09 2.23
CA THR A 67 18.25 -18.01 2.31
C THR A 67 18.67 -17.29 3.60
N GLU A 68 18.08 -16.12 3.89
CA GLU A 68 18.37 -15.36 5.11
C GLU A 68 18.04 -16.16 6.38
N LEU A 69 16.93 -16.91 6.39
CA LEU A 69 16.56 -17.77 7.53
C LEU A 69 17.56 -18.91 7.74
N ASP A 70 18.03 -19.54 6.67
CA ASP A 70 19.01 -20.63 6.78
C ASP A 70 20.38 -20.10 7.20
N GLU A 71 20.81 -18.93 6.72
CA GLU A 71 22.02 -18.27 7.20
C GLU A 71 21.94 -17.97 8.71
N LEU A 72 20.81 -17.45 9.20
CA LEU A 72 20.60 -17.23 10.64
C LEU A 72 20.65 -18.53 11.46
N ARG A 73 20.04 -19.60 10.96
CA ARG A 73 20.08 -20.93 11.63
C ARG A 73 21.50 -21.47 11.72
N THR A 74 22.24 -21.41 10.62
CA THR A 74 23.64 -21.88 10.60
C THR A 74 24.54 -21.04 11.53
N ALA A 75 24.29 -19.74 11.64
CA ALA A 75 25.01 -18.87 12.56
C ALA A 75 24.72 -19.19 14.05
N ASP A 76 23.47 -19.53 14.38
CA ASP A 76 23.06 -19.95 15.73
C ASP A 76 23.68 -21.31 16.11
N GLU A 77 23.76 -22.25 15.17
CA GLU A 77 24.39 -23.56 15.36
C GLU A 77 25.92 -23.50 15.57
N LEU A 78 26.57 -22.38 15.20
CA LEU A 78 28.01 -22.14 15.32
C LEU A 78 28.40 -21.36 16.60
N THR A 79 27.44 -20.98 17.45
CA THR A 79 27.64 -20.20 18.68
C THR A 79 27.46 -21.05 19.94
#